data_AF-A0A377VXX6-F1
#
_entry.id   AF-A0A377VXX6-F1
#
_cell.length_a   1.000
_cell.length_b   1.000
_cell.length_c   1.000
_cell.angle_alpha   90.00
_cell.angle_beta   90.00
_cell.angle_gamma   90.00
#
_symmetry.space_group_name_H-M   'P 1'
#
loop_
_entity.id
_entity.type
_entity.pdbx_description
1 polymer ?
#
loop_
_entity_poly.entity_id
_entity_poly.type
_entity_poly.pdbx_seq_one_letter_code
_entity_poly.pdbx_strand_id
1 'polypeptide(L)'
;MKAASARRRSWRSPLSRKLKHVILVDEDVDIFDSDDVLWAMQTRYQGDVDTVMIPGVRCHPLDPSQVPEYSPSVLQQGMSCKTIFDCTVPFHLKHNFERSKFKAVDVKRFLPDFE
;
A
#
# COMPACT_ATOMS: atom_id res chain seq x y z
N MET A 1 15.22 -14.05 -7.47
CA MET A 1 16.15 -12.90 -7.58
C MET A 1 15.85 -11.88 -8.69
N LYS A 2 15.12 -12.18 -9.79
CA LYS A 2 14.88 -11.19 -10.88
C LYS A 2 13.77 -10.15 -10.62
N ALA A 3 12.78 -10.42 -9.75
CA ALA A 3 11.66 -9.51 -9.52
C ALA A 3 11.98 -8.26 -8.66
N ALA A 4 12.95 -8.34 -7.74
CA ALA A 4 13.32 -7.22 -6.87
C ALA A 4 14.09 -6.10 -7.59
N SER A 5 14.86 -6.46 -8.63
CA SER A 5 15.66 -5.52 -9.44
C SER A 5 14.79 -4.63 -10.32
N ALA A 6 13.74 -5.19 -10.94
CA ALA A 6 12.81 -4.45 -11.79
C ALA A 6 11.96 -3.44 -10.99
N ARG A 7 11.54 -3.80 -9.75
CA ARG A 7 10.75 -2.92 -8.88
C ARG A 7 11.50 -1.61 -8.58
N ARG A 8 12.80 -1.65 -8.27
CA ARG A 8 13.58 -0.43 -7.92
C ARG A 8 13.69 0.60 -9.06
N ARG A 9 13.62 0.18 -10.33
CA ARG A 9 13.85 1.06 -11.48
C ARG A 9 12.63 1.95 -11.79
N SER A 10 11.40 1.48 -11.58
CA SER A 10 10.19 2.29 -11.84
C SER A 10 9.97 3.40 -10.81
N TRP A 11 10.38 3.19 -9.55
CA TRP A 11 10.25 4.19 -8.46
C TRP A 11 11.20 5.39 -8.56
N ARG A 12 12.17 5.32 -9.48
CA ARG A 12 13.06 6.44 -9.84
C ARG A 12 12.57 7.18 -11.09
N SER A 13 11.44 6.77 -11.67
CA SER A 13 10.85 7.43 -12.84
C SER A 13 10.26 8.80 -12.49
N PRO A 14 10.23 9.75 -13.45
CA PRO A 14 9.63 11.07 -13.26
C PRO A 14 8.15 11.03 -12.85
N LEU A 15 7.39 10.04 -13.30
CA LEU A 15 5.96 9.88 -12.97
C LEU A 15 5.73 9.67 -11.47
N SER A 16 6.66 8.99 -10.79
CA SER A 16 6.51 8.64 -9.38
C SER A 16 7.04 9.71 -8.40
N ARG A 17 7.48 10.88 -8.89
CA ARG A 17 8.17 11.91 -8.08
C ARG A 17 7.35 12.46 -6.92
N LYS A 18 6.03 12.33 -6.91
CA LYS A 18 5.18 12.79 -5.80
C LYS A 18 4.76 11.67 -4.86
N LEU A 19 4.93 10.41 -5.25
CA LEU A 19 4.52 9.26 -4.45
C LEU A 19 5.58 8.94 -3.40
N LYS A 20 5.14 8.79 -2.15
CA LYS A 20 5.98 8.44 -1.00
C LYS A 20 5.69 7.04 -0.46
N HIS A 21 4.41 6.75 -0.24
CA HIS A 21 3.94 5.45 0.25
C HIS A 21 3.00 4.82 -0.77
N VAL A 22 3.11 3.50 -0.94
CA VAL A 22 2.16 2.71 -1.74
C VAL A 22 1.83 1.43 -0.99
N ILE A 23 0.55 1.12 -0.98
CA ILE A 23 -0.02 -0.08 -0.37
C ILE A 23 -0.50 -0.97 -1.51
N LEU A 24 -0.03 -2.22 -1.55
CA LEU A 24 -0.57 -3.23 -2.47
C LEU A 24 -1.67 -4.00 -1.75
N VAL A 25 -2.80 -4.19 -2.41
CA VAL A 25 -3.91 -4.99 -1.91
C VAL A 25 -4.39 -5.94 -3.00
N ASP A 26 -5.07 -7.02 -2.61
CA ASP A 26 -5.71 -7.95 -3.52
C ASP A 26 -7.01 -7.35 -4.10
N GLU A 27 -7.54 -8.01 -5.14
CA GLU A 27 -8.74 -7.62 -5.88
C GLU A 27 -10.04 -7.65 -5.06
N ASP A 28 -10.04 -8.26 -3.88
CA ASP A 28 -11.18 -8.36 -2.97
C ASP A 28 -11.22 -7.26 -1.90
N VAL A 29 -10.36 -6.24 -2.05
CA VAL A 29 -10.28 -5.05 -1.20
C VAL A 29 -10.70 -3.83 -2.02
N ASP A 30 -11.65 -3.06 -1.52
CA ASP A 30 -12.02 -1.78 -2.12
C ASP A 30 -10.95 -0.71 -1.83
N ILE A 31 -10.26 -0.24 -2.87
CA ILE A 31 -9.21 0.76 -2.75
C ILE A 31 -9.72 2.19 -2.47
N PHE A 32 -11.02 2.43 -2.62
CA PHE A 32 -11.64 3.72 -2.33
C PHE A 32 -12.17 3.79 -0.88
N ASP A 33 -12.32 2.65 -0.22
CA ASP A 33 -12.60 2.56 1.20
C ASP A 33 -11.30 2.46 2.01
N SER A 34 -11.00 3.51 2.77
CA SER A 34 -9.80 3.53 3.60
C SER A 34 -9.84 2.49 4.71
N ASP A 35 -11.02 2.17 5.24
CA ASP A 35 -11.18 1.16 6.28
C ASP A 35 -10.89 -0.24 5.72
N ASP A 36 -11.27 -0.50 4.47
CA ASP A 36 -10.98 -1.79 3.82
C ASP A 36 -9.49 -1.96 3.51
N VAL A 37 -8.81 -0.88 3.08
CA VAL A 37 -7.35 -0.88 2.90
C VAL A 37 -6.61 -1.09 4.23
N LEU A 38 -7.07 -0.43 5.30
CA LEU A 38 -6.48 -0.62 6.64
C LEU A 38 -6.77 -2.02 7.19
N TRP A 39 -7.92 -2.62 6.89
CA TRP A 39 -8.21 -4.02 7.22
C TRP A 39 -7.22 -4.98 6.54
N ALA A 40 -6.89 -4.74 5.27
CA ALA A 40 -5.86 -5.54 4.58
C ALA A 40 -4.49 -5.38 5.25
N MET A 41 -4.10 -4.16 5.62
CA MET A 41 -2.86 -3.90 6.37
C MET A 41 -2.86 -4.53 7.79
N GLN A 42 -4.02 -4.69 8.42
CA GLN A 42 -4.12 -5.30 9.74
C GLN A 42 -4.03 -6.83 9.70
N THR A 43 -4.54 -7.46 8.64
CA THR A 43 -4.77 -8.91 8.60
C THR A 43 -3.91 -9.69 7.61
N ARG A 44 -3.27 -9.00 6.65
CA ARG A 44 -2.49 -9.62 5.56
C ARG A 44 -1.04 -9.13 5.49
N TYR A 45 -0.53 -8.49 6.55
CA TYR A 45 0.76 -7.81 6.53
C TYR A 45 1.56 -8.06 7.82
N GLN A 46 2.85 -8.32 7.66
CA GLN A 46 3.85 -8.44 8.72
C GLN A 46 4.98 -7.44 8.47
N GLY A 47 5.21 -6.51 9.40
CA GLY A 47 6.06 -5.34 9.15
C GLY A 47 7.53 -5.65 8.83
N ASP A 48 8.07 -6.76 9.30
CA ASP A 48 9.43 -7.22 9.03
C ASP A 48 9.57 -7.98 7.70
N VAL A 49 8.47 -8.51 7.16
CA VAL A 49 8.44 -9.30 5.92
C VAL A 49 8.00 -8.45 4.73
N ASP A 50 6.95 -7.66 4.93
CA ASP A 50 6.15 -7.04 3.86
C ASP A 50 6.45 -5.55 3.66
N THR A 51 7.38 -4.99 4.45
CA THR A 51 7.89 -3.62 4.23
C THR A 51 9.07 -3.62 3.27
N VAL A 52 8.98 -2.81 2.21
CA VAL A 52 10.15 -2.46 1.40
C VAL A 52 10.43 -0.96 1.51
N MET A 53 11.57 -0.64 2.15
CA MET A 53 12.09 0.73 2.25
C MET A 53 13.09 1.01 1.12
N ILE A 54 12.92 2.16 0.45
CA ILE A 54 13.78 2.64 -0.63
C ILE A 54 14.29 4.03 -0.25
N PRO A 55 15.43 4.14 0.45
CA PRO A 55 15.99 5.43 0.87
C PRO A 55 16.61 6.21 -0.29
N GLY A 56 16.80 7.52 -0.07
CA GLY A 56 17.56 8.39 -0.97
C GLY A 56 16.90 8.64 -2.32
N VAL A 57 15.56 8.71 -2.36
CA VAL A 57 14.81 9.00 -3.59
C VAL A 57 14.29 10.42 -3.56
N ARG A 58 14.46 11.16 -4.67
CA ARG A 58 13.84 12.49 -4.82
C ARG A 58 12.33 12.35 -4.86
N CYS A 59 11.66 13.16 -4.05
CA CYS A 59 10.21 13.19 -3.94
C CYS A 59 9.72 14.65 -4.09
N HIS A 60 8.70 15.06 -3.33
CA HIS A 60 8.08 16.37 -3.43
C HIS A 60 8.56 17.33 -2.31
N PRO A 61 9.14 18.49 -2.64
CA PRO A 61 9.77 19.37 -1.64
C PRO A 61 8.79 20.03 -0.66
N LEU A 62 7.47 19.95 -0.88
CA LEU A 62 6.46 20.46 0.07
C LEU A 62 6.17 19.52 1.25
N ASP A 63 6.67 18.28 1.23
CA ASP A 63 6.55 17.40 2.39
C ASP A 63 7.60 17.80 3.44
N PRO A 64 7.20 18.28 4.62
CA PRO A 64 8.12 18.82 5.62
C PRO A 64 9.03 17.75 6.25
N SER A 65 8.71 16.47 6.10
CA SER A 65 9.58 15.37 6.59
C SER A 65 10.74 15.03 5.65
N GLN A 66 10.79 15.64 4.47
CA GLN A 66 11.84 15.39 3.47
C GLN A 66 13.04 16.30 3.67
N VAL A 67 13.54 16.34 4.91
CA VAL A 67 14.64 17.20 5.33
C VAL A 67 15.66 16.39 6.14
N PRO A 68 16.96 16.74 6.10
CA PRO A 68 18.01 16.01 6.82
C PRO A 68 17.78 15.90 8.33
N GLU A 69 17.08 16.86 8.93
CA GLU A 69 16.76 16.89 10.36
C GLU A 69 15.76 15.79 10.76
N TYR A 70 14.93 15.31 9.83
CA TYR A 70 13.91 14.29 10.11
C TYR A 70 14.49 12.87 10.09
N SER A 71 15.48 12.61 9.24
CA SER A 71 16.11 11.29 9.13
C SER A 71 17.55 11.41 8.63
N PRO A 72 18.52 10.70 9.23
CA PRO A 72 19.91 10.71 8.78
C PRO A 72 20.11 10.12 7.38
N SER A 73 19.12 9.40 6.85
CA SER A 73 19.13 8.86 5.49
C SER A 73 18.76 9.89 4.41
N VAL A 74 18.30 11.08 4.81
CA VAL A 74 17.93 12.18 3.93
C VAL A 74 19.12 13.13 3.81
N LEU A 75 19.78 13.12 2.65
CA LEU A 75 21.00 13.91 2.42
C LEU A 75 20.73 15.35 1.94
N GLN A 76 19.52 15.62 1.44
CA GLN A 76 19.13 16.92 0.89
C GLN A 76 17.61 17.10 1.01
N GLN A 77 17.15 18.34 1.17
CA GLN A 77 15.74 18.69 1.11
C GLN A 77 15.06 18.17 -0.16
N GLY A 78 13.85 17.62 -0.01
CA GLY A 78 13.07 16.99 -1.09
C GLY A 78 13.54 15.58 -1.44
N MET A 79 14.43 14.97 -0.65
CA MET A 79 14.71 13.55 -0.68
C MET A 79 13.97 12.84 0.45
N SER A 80 13.56 11.59 0.22
CA SER A 80 12.85 10.80 1.22
C SER A 80 13.16 9.31 1.09
N CYS A 81 12.71 8.56 2.08
CA CYS A 81 12.53 7.12 1.96
C CYS A 81 11.13 6.86 1.40
N LYS A 82 11.05 6.15 0.28
CA LYS A 82 9.78 5.63 -0.22
C LYS A 82 9.52 4.27 0.40
N THR A 83 8.27 4.00 0.74
CA THR A 83 7.90 2.73 1.39
C THR A 83 6.81 2.04 0.58
N ILE A 84 6.99 0.74 0.39
CA ILE A 84 5.99 -0.16 -0.16
C ILE A 84 5.50 -1.04 0.99
N PHE A 85 4.19 -1.12 1.15
CA PHE A 85 3.51 -2.01 2.08
C PHE A 85 2.81 -3.08 1.25
N ASP A 86 3.29 -4.31 1.29
CA ASP A 86 2.68 -5.42 0.55
C ASP A 86 1.61 -6.09 1.41
N CYS A 87 0.35 -5.68 1.25
CA CYS A 87 -0.79 -6.27 1.99
C CYS A 87 -1.52 -7.32 1.14
N THR A 88 -0.83 -7.93 0.16
CA THR A 88 -1.38 -9.03 -0.65
C THR A 88 -1.15 -10.37 0.05
N VAL A 89 -2.09 -11.30 -0.11
CA VAL A 89 -1.94 -12.65 0.44
C VAL A 89 -0.87 -13.39 -0.37
N PRO A 90 0.12 -14.04 0.30
CA PRO A 90 1.08 -14.89 -0.40
C PRO A 90 0.37 -15.93 -1.28
N PHE A 91 0.78 -16.06 -2.54
CA PHE A 91 0.04 -16.83 -3.55
C PHE A 91 -0.36 -18.25 -3.10
N HIS A 92 0.55 -18.95 -2.43
CA HIS A 92 0.32 -20.31 -1.94
C HIS A 92 -0.65 -20.40 -0.75
N LEU A 93 -0.94 -19.28 -0.09
CA LEU A 93 -1.88 -19.16 1.04
C LEU A 93 -3.21 -18.54 0.65
N LYS A 94 -3.44 -18.14 -0.61
CA LYS A 94 -4.68 -17.43 -1.02
C LYS A 94 -5.97 -18.14 -0.55
N HIS A 95 -5.99 -19.47 -0.61
CA HIS A 95 -7.12 -20.29 -0.17
C HIS A 95 -7.44 -20.18 1.34
N ASN A 96 -6.51 -19.71 2.17
CA ASN A 96 -6.70 -19.54 3.62
C ASN A 96 -7.28 -18.17 3.99
N PHE A 97 -7.31 -17.22 3.06
CA PHE A 97 -7.64 -15.81 3.32
C PHE A 97 -8.89 -15.35 2.55
N GLU A 98 -9.79 -16.29 2.23
CA GLU A 98 -11.10 -15.96 1.67
C GLU A 98 -11.95 -15.18 2.68
N ARG A 99 -12.44 -14.01 2.27
CA ARG A 99 -13.39 -13.22 3.07
C ARG A 99 -14.69 -13.99 3.26
N SER A 100 -15.39 -13.72 4.37
CA SER A 100 -16.71 -14.30 4.64
C SER A 100 -17.69 -13.99 3.52
N LYS A 101 -18.19 -15.04 2.85
CA LYS A 101 -19.14 -14.92 1.74
C LYS A 101 -20.55 -14.81 2.28
N PHE A 102 -21.12 -13.61 2.23
CA PHE A 102 -22.53 -13.40 2.56
C PHE A 102 -23.42 -13.83 1.40
N LYS A 103 -24.61 -14.35 1.73
CA LYS A 103 -25.60 -14.69 0.72
C LYS A 103 -26.12 -13.41 0.08
N ALA A 104 -26.08 -13.33 -1.25
CA ALA A 104 -26.75 -12.27 -1.99
C ALA A 104 -28.26 -12.32 -1.71
N VAL A 105 -28.80 -11.22 -1.19
CA VAL A 105 -30.21 -11.07 -0.85
C VAL A 105 -30.74 -9.77 -1.44
N ASP A 106 -32.01 -9.76 -1.81
CA ASP A 106 -32.70 -8.52 -2.13
C ASP A 106 -32.94 -7.74 -0.81
N VAL A 107 -32.17 -6.68 -0.62
CA VAL A 107 -32.24 -5.84 0.58
C VAL A 107 -33.58 -5.13 0.68
N LYS A 108 -34.22 -4.80 -0.46
CA LYS A 108 -35.52 -4.09 -0.49
C LYS A 108 -36.66 -4.92 0.07
N ARG A 109 -36.51 -6.25 0.11
CA ARG A 109 -37.44 -7.14 0.82
C ARG A 109 -37.53 -6.80 2.32
N PHE A 110 -36.46 -6.33 2.93
CA PHE A 110 -36.37 -6.06 4.37
C PHE A 110 -36.37 -4.56 4.69
N LEU A 111 -35.84 -3.74 3.77
CA LEU A 111 -35.75 -2.29 3.87
C LEU A 111 -36.27 -1.67 2.56
N PRO A 112 -37.60 -1.47 2.43
CA PRO A 112 -38.21 -1.04 1.17
C PRO A 112 -37.69 0.30 0.64
N ASP A 113 -37.28 1.20 1.55
CA ASP A 113 -36.78 2.54 1.23
C ASP A 113 -35.24 2.60 1.06
N PHE A 114 -34.58 1.46 0.92
CA PHE A 114 -33.13 1.40 0.69
C PHE A 114 -32.80 1.89 -0.73
N GLU A 115 -32.00 2.96 -0.83
CA GLU A 115 -31.51 3.55 -2.10
C GLU A 115 -30.35 2.75 -2.70
#